data_AF-A0A1V4DEG9-F1
#
_entry.id   AF-A0A1V4DEG9-F1
#
_cell.length_a   1.000
_cell.length_b   1.000
_cell.length_c   1.000
_cell.angle_alpha   90.00
_cell.angle_beta   90.00
_cell.angle_gamma   90.00
#
_symmetry.space_group_name_H-M   'P 1'
#
loop_
_entity.id
_entity.type
_entity.pdbx_description
1 polymer ?
#
loop_
_entity_poly.entity_id
_entity_poly.type
_entity_poly.pdbx_seq_one_letter_code
_entity_poly.pdbx_strand_id
1 'polypeptide(L)' 'MGRIVVFIWAILLGQVVSYIGGALHGVTDYNFTGTVIVSLIACAIVMIIAEVAAPSDEKKSKK' A
#
# COMPACT_ATOMS: atom_id res chain seq x y z
N MET A 1 -9.38 -10.32 -11.81
CA MET A 1 -9.25 -10.70 -10.38
C MET A 1 -10.22 -9.85 -9.57
N GLY A 2 -10.92 -10.41 -8.57
CA GLY A 2 -11.84 -9.63 -7.75
C GLY A 2 -11.10 -8.56 -6.93
N ARG A 3 -11.69 -7.37 -6.77
CA ARG A 3 -11.11 -6.25 -5.98
C ARG A 3 -10.66 -6.67 -4.57
N ILE A 4 -11.34 -7.64 -3.98
CA ILE A 4 -10.99 -8.23 -2.68
C ILE A 4 -9.63 -8.95 -2.69
N VAL A 5 -9.31 -9.66 -3.78
CA VAL A 5 -8.04 -10.40 -3.93
C VAL A 5 -6.89 -9.41 -4.03
N VAL A 6 -7.08 -8.32 -4.78
CA VAL A 6 -6.09 -7.23 -4.92
C VAL A 6 -5.82 -6.57 -3.56
N PHE A 7 -6.86 -6.34 -2.76
CA PHE A 7 -6.72 -5.77 -1.42
C PHE A 7 -5.92 -6.69 -0.48
N ILE A 8 -6.18 -8.00 -0.50
CA ILE A 8 -5.41 -8.98 0.29
C ILE A 8 -3.93 -8.96 -0.13
N TRP A 9 -3.66 -8.96 -1.44
CA TRP A 9 -2.28 -8.87 -1.94
C TRP A 9 -1.60 -7.56 -1.56
N ALA A 10 -2.31 -6.43 -1.55
CA ALA A 10 -1.76 -5.15 -1.13
C ALA A 10 -1.28 -5.19 0.34
N ILE A 11 -2.07 -5.80 1.23
CA ILE A 11 -1.68 -5.97 2.64
C ILE A 11 -0.47 -6.88 2.76
N LEU A 12 -0.47 -8.04 2.09
CA LEU A 12 0.64 -9.00 2.14
C LEU A 12 1.95 -8.40 1.63
N LEU A 13 1.91 -7.68 0.50
CA LEU A 13 3.08 -7.02 -0.06
C LEU A 13 3.58 -5.89 0.84
N GLY A 14 2.68 -5.15 1.50
CA GLY A 14 3.05 -4.16 2.52
C GLY A 14 3.85 -4.77 3.68
N GLN A 15 3.49 -5.98 4.11
CA GLN A 15 4.24 -6.70 5.15
C GLN A 15 5.66 -7.04 4.68
N VAL A 16 5.80 -7.56 3.45
CA VAL A 16 7.09 -7.94 2.86
C VAL A 16 8.01 -6.72 2.74
N VAL A 17 7.51 -5.60 2.23
CA VAL A 17 8.29 -4.36 2.08
C VAL A 17 8.77 -3.85 3.43
N SER A 18 7.91 -3.83 4.45
CA SER A 18 8.30 -3.39 5.79
C SER A 18 9.31 -4.33 6.44
N TYR A 19 9.21 -5.64 6.24
CA TYR A 19 10.18 -6.60 6.76
C TYR A 19 11.56 -6.37 6.13
N ILE A 20 11.63 -6.24 4.80
CA ILE A 20 12.89 -5.98 4.09
C ILE A 20 13.49 -4.64 4.54
N GLY A 21 12.67 -3.58 4.63
CA GLY A 21 13.11 -2.27 5.07
C GLY A 21 13.60 -2.24 6.52
N GLY A 22 12.95 -2.99 7.42
CA GLY A 22 13.39 -3.15 8.80
C GLY A 22 14.72 -3.90 8.90
N ALA A 23 14.83 -5.04 8.19
CA ALA A 23 16.04 -5.85 8.16
C ALA A 23 17.24 -5.06 7.62
N LEU A 24 17.04 -4.20 6.61
CA LEU A 24 18.10 -3.34 6.06
C LEU A 24 18.63 -2.32 7.07
N HIS A 25 17.78 -1.86 8.00
CA HIS A 25 18.17 -0.95 9.07
C HIS A 25 18.64 -1.69 10.35
N GLY A 26 18.85 -3.01 10.28
CA GLY A 26 19.31 -3.80 11.41
C GLY A 26 18.25 -4.03 12.49
N VAL A 27 16.96 -3.84 12.18
CA VAL A 27 15.87 -4.14 13.12
C VAL A 27 15.71 -5.65 13.20
N THR A 28 15.90 -6.21 14.40
CA THR A 28 15.82 -7.65 14.65
C THR A 28 14.39 -8.11 14.97
N ASP A 29 13.56 -7.22 15.52
CA ASP A 29 12.19 -7.53 15.93
C ASP A 29 11.18 -7.00 14.93
N TYR A 30 10.48 -7.91 14.26
CA TYR A 30 9.42 -7.55 13.32
C TYR A 30 8.14 -7.16 14.06
N ASN A 31 7.67 -5.92 13.85
CA ASN A 31 6.43 -5.41 14.44
C ASN A 31 5.27 -5.47 13.45
N PHE A 32 4.54 -6.59 13.45
CA PHE A 32 3.38 -6.80 12.56
C PHE A 32 2.29 -5.73 12.71
N THR A 33 1.89 -5.40 13.94
CA THR A 33 0.81 -4.42 14.19
C THR A 33 1.19 -3.04 13.68
N GLY A 34 2.42 -2.60 13.94
CA GLY A 34 2.94 -1.33 13.43
C GLY A 34 2.99 -1.32 11.90
N THR A 35 3.45 -2.42 11.29
CA THR A 35 3.49 -2.55 9.84
C THR A 35 2.10 -2.47 9.20
N VAL A 36 1.07 -3.11 9.77
CA VAL A 36 -0.31 -3.00 9.27
C VAL A 36 -0.80 -1.55 9.33
N ILE A 37 -0.59 -0.84 10.44
CA ILE A 37 -0.99 0.57 10.60
C ILE A 37 -0.30 1.44 9.55
N VAL A 38 1.02 1.32 9.39
CA VAL A 38 1.78 2.09 8.40
C VAL A 38 1.33 1.76 6.97
N SER A 39 1.03 0.49 6.68
CA SER A 39 0.52 0.07 5.37
C SER A 39 -0.84 0.71 5.03
N LEU A 40 -1.72 0.86 6.02
CA LEU A 40 -3.00 1.56 5.84
C LEU A 40 -2.79 3.05 5.54
N ILE A 41 -1.87 3.70 6.25
CA ILE A 41 -1.51 5.11 6.02
C ILE A 41 -0.91 5.28 4.61
N ALA A 42 0.02 4.42 4.22
CA ALA A 42 0.62 4.44 2.89
C ALA A 42 -0.43 4.23 1.80
N CYS A 43 -1.37 3.30 1.99
CA CYS A 43 -2.50 3.10 1.08
C CYS A 43 -3.34 4.37 0.93
N ALA A 44 -3.67 5.05 2.03
CA ALA A 44 -4.40 6.32 1.98
C ALA A 44 -3.63 7.40 1.19
N ILE A 45 -2.32 7.53 1.40
CA ILE A 45 -1.47 8.48 0.66
C ILE A 45 -1.47 8.16 -0.84
N VAL A 46 -1.29 6.88 -1.21
CA VAL A 46 -1.30 6.45 -2.61
C VAL A 46 -2.64 6.73 -3.28
N MET A 47 -3.76 6.54 -2.59
CA MET A 47 -5.09 6.88 -3.13
C MET A 47 -5.25 8.39 -3.39
N ILE A 48 -4.76 9.23 -2.46
CA ILE A 48 -4.79 10.69 -2.65
C ILE A 48 -3.92 11.10 -3.83
N ILE A 49 -2.70 10.55 -3.93
CA ILE A 49 -1.81 10.81 -5.06
C ILE A 49 -2.45 10.35 -6.37
N ALA A 50 -3.07 9.16 -6.40
CA ALA A 50 -3.73 8.65 -7.59
C ALA A 50 -4.87 9.58 -8.04
N GLU A 51 -5.66 10.13 -7.11
CA GLU A 51 -6.74 11.06 -7.46
C GLU A 51 -6.21 12.40 -8.01
N VAL A 52 -5.11 12.91 -7.45
CA VAL A 52 -4.52 14.20 -7.86
C VAL A 52 -3.70 14.06 -9.15
N ALA A 53 -2.99 12.94 -9.31
CA ALA A 53 -2.09 12.68 -10.43
C ALA A 53 -2.73 11.86 -11.56
N ALA A 54 -4.01 11.47 -11.44
CA ALA A 54 -4.74 10.76 -12.48
C ALA A 54 -4.69 11.54 -13.81
N PRO A 55 -4.23 10.90 -14.92
CA PRO A 55 -4.23 11.52 -16.23
C PRO A 55 -5.64 12.00 -16.61
N SER A 56 -5.73 13.16 -17.26
CA SER A 56 -7.00 13.82 -17.61
C SER A 56 -7.92 12.96 -18.48
N ASP A 57 -7.40 11.96 -19.18
CA ASP A 57 -8.16 11.11 -20.08
C ASP A 57 -8.94 10.00 -19.35
N GLU A 58 -8.53 9.59 -18.14
CA GLU A 58 -9.27 8.60 -17.34
C GLU A 58 -10.53 9.19 -16.69
N LYS A 59 -10.63 10.53 -16.58
CA LYS A 59 -11.85 11.18 -16.06
C LYS A 59 -13.08 10.99 -16.95
N LYS A 60 -12.91 10.60 -18.22
CA LYS A 60 -14.02 10.38 -19.17
C LYS A 60 -14.61 8.97 -19.16
N SER A 61 -13.93 7.97 -18.60
CA SER A 61 -14.41 6.57 -18.64
C SER A 61 -15.27 6.18 -17.43
N LYS A 62 -15.36 7.02 -16.39
CA LYS A 62 -16.34 6.88 -15.31
C LYS A 62 -17.50 7.83 -15.56
N LYS A 63 -18.37 7.51 -16.51
CA LYS A 63 -19.70 8.10 -16.59
C LYS A 63 -20.73 6.99 -16.68
#